data_AF-X6M1U2-F1
#
_entry.id   AF-X6M1U2-F1
#
_cell.length_a   1.000
_cell.length_b   1.000
_cell.length_c   1.000
_cell.angle_alpha   90.00
_cell.angle_beta   90.00
_cell.angle_gamma   90.00
#
_symmetry.space_group_name_H-M   'P 1'
#
loop_
_entity.id
_entity.type
_entity.pdbx_description
1 polymer ?
#
loop_
_entity_poly.entity_id
_entity_poly.type
_entity_poly.pdbx_seq_one_letter_code
_entity_poly.pdbx_strand_id
1 'polypeptide(L)'
;MGFNRHVQVSLCLSLGIFVALQRYASDLRVKASEEYVWLYKLVFYAAVSLYWALSLSIAYCLSFEDPVRYMEFLDWIKEPLDWSNKSGKMLSGKPKVAVIGGGVCGLTMSWALKENGIEFDCFERNNSIGGNWYNGVYDVYVFVFFFFFFFAQIWIDVRKSVDYIYRMNIIRISSRATEFKNYPMPKSFGDFPSQENMIQYLRGFARDKQVFNSVKTRLHLRHEVASVDLIKDSKQGVYRVFVKNLETQKTTEHFYDAVIYANGHHWDKKYPGNQEHSVDAIKLPGIEKFTGKMIHSKDYKHSSQLKDQRVLVVGIGNSGCDIAVEASRFGKESHLSARRGRWIMPRSFAGIPLTELLWGSAPYWVQRLLLRTVIWFTFGDYRKYGIPNPDHPPFVTHPTVNSDLLLKLALKRIIPHSGLKAFTGENRVEFTDGTSAE
;
A
#
# COMPACT_ATOMS: atom_id res chain seq x y z
N MET A 1 -30.58 37.17 5.25
CA MET A 1 -30.04 36.89 3.90
C MET A 1 -28.94 37.89 3.61
N GLY A 2 -27.70 37.57 3.96
CA GLY A 2 -26.53 38.37 3.58
C GLY A 2 -25.70 37.54 2.62
N PHE A 3 -25.62 37.95 1.35
CA PHE A 3 -24.72 37.31 0.39
C PHE A 3 -23.28 37.48 0.91
N ASN A 4 -22.57 36.37 1.08
CA ASN A 4 -21.22 36.32 1.63
C ASN A 4 -20.30 37.25 0.83
N ARG A 5 -19.61 38.19 1.49
CA ARG A 5 -18.72 39.20 0.85
C ARG A 5 -17.69 38.55 -0.09
N HIS A 6 -17.26 37.32 0.20
CA HIS A 6 -16.33 36.58 -0.66
C HIS A 6 -16.96 36.15 -1.99
N VAL A 7 -18.26 35.85 -2.02
CA VAL A 7 -18.99 35.52 -3.24
C VAL A 7 -19.21 36.77 -4.09
N GLN A 8 -19.50 37.92 -3.48
CA GLN A 8 -19.62 39.19 -4.19
C GLN A 8 -18.28 39.67 -4.79
N VAL A 9 -17.17 39.53 -4.05
CA VAL A 9 -15.83 39.89 -4.55
C VAL A 9 -15.41 38.97 -5.69
N SER A 10 -15.66 37.65 -5.59
CA SER A 10 -15.42 36.72 -6.69
C SER A 10 -16.28 37.03 -7.91
N LEU A 11 -17.57 37.33 -7.74
CA LEU A 11 -18.45 37.71 -8.86
C LEU A 11 -18.00 39.02 -9.54
N CYS A 12 -17.57 40.02 -8.78
CA CYS A 12 -17.08 41.29 -9.33
C CYS A 12 -15.74 41.12 -10.08
N LEU A 13 -14.81 40.32 -9.55
CA LEU A 13 -13.56 39.97 -10.23
C LEU A 13 -13.83 39.15 -11.50
N SER A 14 -14.80 38.24 -11.46
CA SER A 14 -15.22 37.43 -12.60
C SER A 14 -15.82 38.31 -13.71
N LEU A 15 -16.67 39.27 -13.35
CA LEU A 15 -17.26 40.23 -14.29
C LEU A 15 -16.17 41.14 -14.90
N GLY A 16 -15.22 41.60 -14.09
CA GLY A 16 -14.10 42.42 -14.55
C GLY A 16 -13.19 41.70 -15.53
N ILE A 17 -12.87 40.42 -15.26
CA ILE A 17 -12.08 39.58 -16.17
C ILE A 17 -12.86 39.28 -17.44
N PHE A 18 -14.17 39.01 -17.35
CA PHE A 18 -15.02 38.80 -18.52
C PHE A 18 -15.09 40.03 -19.44
N VAL A 19 -15.26 41.23 -18.87
CA VAL A 19 -15.27 42.49 -19.64
C VAL A 19 -13.89 42.77 -20.24
N ALA A 20 -12.80 42.53 -19.51
CA ALA A 20 -11.44 42.69 -20.03
C ALA A 20 -11.15 41.73 -21.20
N LEU A 21 -11.59 40.47 -21.08
CA LEU A 21 -11.44 39.47 -22.14
C LEU A 21 -12.34 39.75 -23.35
N GLN A 22 -13.55 40.29 -23.16
CA GLN A 22 -14.38 40.78 -24.27
C GLN A 22 -13.72 41.94 -25.01
N ARG A 23 -13.12 42.89 -24.28
CA ARG A 23 -12.41 44.04 -24.87
C ARG A 23 -11.16 43.61 -25.63
N TYR A 24 -10.41 42.66 -25.08
CA TYR A 24 -9.25 42.07 -25.74
C TYR A 24 -9.65 41.29 -27.00
N ALA A 25 -10.78 40.57 -26.95
CA ALA A 25 -11.32 39.85 -28.12
C ALA A 25 -11.85 40.80 -29.21
N SER A 26 -12.42 41.97 -28.84
CA SER A 26 -12.83 42.98 -29.83
C SER A 26 -11.64 43.66 -30.50
N ASP A 27 -10.55 43.92 -29.76
CA ASP A 27 -9.32 44.49 -30.34
C ASP A 27 -8.60 43.52 -31.28
N LEU A 28 -8.68 42.21 -31.00
CA LEU A 28 -8.13 41.16 -31.86
C LEU A 28 -8.93 40.97 -33.16
N ARG A 29 -10.23 41.28 -33.20
CA ARG A 29 -11.03 41.27 -34.44
C ARG A 29 -10.53 42.25 -35.50
N VAL A 30 -9.82 43.31 -35.08
CA VAL A 30 -9.28 44.33 -35.99
C VAL A 30 -8.02 43.86 -36.71
N LYS A 31 -7.37 42.77 -36.25
CA LYS A 31 -6.04 42.35 -36.74
C LYS A 31 -5.97 40.96 -37.38
N ALA A 32 -7.03 40.16 -37.36
CA ALA A 32 -7.02 38.79 -37.90
C ALA A 32 -7.81 38.70 -39.20
N SER A 33 -7.28 37.98 -40.21
CA SER A 33 -8.01 37.66 -41.44
C SER A 33 -9.24 36.77 -41.14
N GLU A 34 -10.32 36.94 -41.91
CA GLU A 34 -11.61 36.27 -41.66
C GLU A 34 -11.52 34.74 -41.54
N GLU A 35 -10.52 34.12 -42.17
CA GLU A 35 -10.29 32.66 -42.17
C GLU A 35 -9.99 32.05 -40.79
N TYR A 36 -9.44 32.80 -39.83
CA TYR A 36 -9.05 32.24 -38.52
C TYR A 36 -10.04 32.57 -37.39
N VAL A 37 -11.04 33.41 -37.66
CA VAL A 37 -12.01 33.88 -36.65
C VAL A 37 -12.76 32.72 -35.98
N TRP A 38 -13.01 31.62 -36.68
CA TRP A 38 -13.69 30.45 -36.12
C TRP A 38 -12.81 29.67 -35.13
N LEU A 39 -11.51 29.53 -35.39
CA LEU A 39 -10.57 28.83 -34.51
C LEU A 39 -10.39 29.60 -33.20
N TYR A 40 -10.32 30.93 -33.28
CA TYR A 40 -10.28 31.80 -32.10
C TYR A 40 -11.58 31.73 -31.30
N LYS A 41 -12.75 31.68 -31.95
CA LYS A 41 -14.03 31.45 -31.27
C LYS A 41 -14.04 30.10 -30.55
N LEU A 42 -13.54 29.04 -31.19
CA LEU A 42 -13.47 27.70 -30.60
C LEU A 42 -12.57 27.67 -29.34
N VAL A 43 -11.37 28.24 -29.43
CA VAL A 43 -10.44 28.33 -28.29
C VAL A 43 -11.01 29.21 -27.17
N PHE A 44 -11.70 30.30 -27.52
CA PHE A 44 -12.36 31.18 -26.57
C PHE A 44 -13.52 30.46 -25.86
N TYR A 45 -14.41 29.80 -26.58
CA TYR A 45 -15.52 29.05 -25.97
C TYR A 45 -15.00 27.88 -25.13
N ALA A 46 -13.95 27.18 -25.58
CA ALA A 46 -13.31 26.14 -24.78
C ALA A 46 -12.71 26.71 -23.48
N ALA A 47 -12.03 27.86 -23.53
CA ALA A 47 -11.47 28.51 -22.35
C ALA A 47 -12.55 29.01 -21.39
N VAL A 48 -13.64 29.61 -21.90
CA VAL A 48 -14.77 30.06 -21.09
C VAL A 48 -15.52 28.89 -20.46
N SER A 49 -15.72 27.79 -21.19
CA SER A 49 -16.33 26.56 -20.65
C SER A 49 -15.44 25.90 -19.60
N LEU A 50 -14.11 25.87 -19.81
CA LEU A 50 -13.16 25.35 -18.82
C LEU A 50 -13.17 26.20 -17.55
N TYR A 51 -13.21 27.53 -17.70
CA TYR A 51 -13.28 28.47 -16.58
C TYR A 51 -14.60 28.38 -15.81
N TRP A 52 -15.74 28.25 -16.52
CA TRP A 52 -17.04 28.02 -15.89
C TRP A 52 -17.11 26.69 -15.15
N ALA A 53 -16.57 25.62 -15.74
CA ALA A 53 -16.48 24.31 -15.10
C ALA A 53 -15.56 24.37 -13.87
N LEU A 54 -14.44 25.08 -13.93
CA LEU A 54 -13.56 25.31 -12.78
C LEU A 54 -14.27 26.11 -11.68
N SER A 55 -14.99 27.17 -12.05
CA SER A 55 -15.67 28.06 -11.11
C SER A 55 -16.84 27.36 -10.40
N LEU A 56 -17.63 26.57 -11.14
CA LEU A 56 -18.67 25.70 -10.57
C LEU A 56 -18.07 24.58 -9.72
N SER A 57 -16.93 24.01 -10.12
CA SER A 57 -16.22 22.99 -9.34
C SER A 57 -15.64 23.58 -8.05
N ILE A 58 -15.13 24.81 -8.07
CA ILE A 58 -14.65 25.52 -6.88
C ILE A 58 -15.83 25.90 -5.98
N ALA A 59 -16.94 26.39 -6.52
CA ALA A 59 -18.16 26.66 -5.76
C ALA A 59 -18.75 25.38 -5.14
N TYR A 60 -18.68 24.25 -5.85
CA TYR A 60 -19.10 22.93 -5.38
C TYR A 60 -18.13 22.35 -4.33
N CYS A 61 -16.82 22.53 -4.51
CA CYS A 61 -15.80 22.14 -3.52
C CYS A 61 -15.85 22.98 -2.24
N LEU A 62 -16.32 24.24 -2.32
CA LEU A 62 -16.55 25.08 -1.15
C LEU A 62 -17.88 24.79 -0.43
N SER A 63 -18.74 23.93 -1.00
CA SER A 63 -20.06 23.63 -0.45
C SER A 63 -20.22 22.21 0.11
N PHE A 64 -19.25 21.30 -0.03
CA PHE A 64 -19.30 19.98 0.61
C PHE A 64 -17.95 19.46 1.14
N GLU A 65 -18.08 18.74 2.26
CA GLU A 65 -17.08 18.01 3.05
C GLU A 65 -16.30 18.83 4.10
N ASP A 66 -17.01 19.05 5.22
CA ASP A 66 -16.52 19.20 6.59
C ASP A 66 -15.09 19.77 6.74
N PRO A 67 -14.88 21.06 6.39
CA PRO A 67 -13.59 21.73 6.57
C PRO A 67 -13.14 21.76 8.04
N VAL A 68 -14.08 21.56 8.98
CA VAL A 68 -13.80 21.52 10.42
C VAL A 68 -12.93 20.33 10.75
N ARG A 69 -13.26 19.10 10.31
CA ARG A 69 -12.43 17.91 10.61
C ARG A 69 -11.02 17.93 10.00
N TYR A 70 -10.88 18.53 8.81
CA TYR A 70 -9.57 18.63 8.16
C TYR A 70 -8.69 19.70 8.83
N MET A 71 -9.29 20.84 9.20
CA MET A 71 -8.61 21.87 9.97
C MET A 71 -8.30 21.38 11.40
N GLU A 72 -9.22 20.64 12.06
CA GLU A 72 -8.96 19.98 13.35
C GLU A 72 -7.79 19.00 13.28
N PHE A 73 -7.65 18.23 12.20
CA PHE A 73 -6.51 17.33 12.00
C PHE A 73 -5.20 18.09 11.75
N LEU A 74 -5.23 19.15 10.95
CA LEU A 74 -4.06 19.99 10.72
C LEU A 74 -3.67 20.80 11.94
N ASP A 75 -4.64 21.26 12.73
CA ASP A 75 -4.45 21.94 14.00
C ASP A 75 -3.91 20.95 15.02
N TRP A 76 -4.42 19.71 15.09
CA TRP A 76 -3.86 18.64 15.92
C TRP A 76 -2.40 18.28 15.60
N ILE A 77 -2.00 18.31 14.31
CA ILE A 77 -0.59 18.08 13.92
C ILE A 77 0.29 19.30 14.25
N LYS A 78 -0.28 20.51 14.20
CA LYS A 78 0.42 21.77 14.48
C LYS A 78 0.41 22.13 15.96
N GLU A 79 -0.45 21.52 16.76
CA GLU A 79 -0.42 21.62 18.20
C GLU A 79 0.97 21.18 18.66
N PRO A 80 1.77 22.09 19.25
CA PRO A 80 3.01 21.66 19.86
C PRO A 80 2.63 20.60 20.88
N LEU A 81 3.25 19.41 20.78
CA LEU A 81 3.09 18.34 21.75
C LEU A 81 3.20 18.95 23.16
N ASP A 82 2.07 19.10 23.83
CA ASP A 82 2.03 19.70 25.15
C ASP A 82 2.50 18.66 26.16
N TRP A 83 3.80 18.63 26.38
CA TRP A 83 4.44 17.81 27.41
C TRP A 83 4.13 18.31 28.82
N SER A 84 3.46 19.46 28.99
CA SER A 84 3.18 20.05 30.31
C SER A 84 2.07 19.32 31.07
N ASN A 85 1.23 18.55 30.37
CA ASN A 85 0.12 17.82 30.99
C ASN A 85 0.43 16.32 31.22
N LYS A 86 1.58 16.05 31.82
CA LYS A 86 1.78 14.81 32.59
C LYS A 86 2.13 15.20 34.01
N SER A 87 1.27 14.82 34.95
CA SER A 87 1.57 14.72 36.38
C SER A 87 2.73 13.77 36.73
N GLY A 88 3.52 13.33 35.73
CA GLY A 88 4.75 12.60 35.94
C GLY A 88 5.90 13.59 36.05
N LYS A 89 6.67 13.49 37.14
CA LYS A 89 7.99 14.11 37.27
C LYS A 89 8.72 14.05 35.92
N MET A 90 9.14 15.20 35.38
CA MET A 90 10.18 15.23 34.37
C MET A 90 11.34 14.39 34.91
N LEU A 91 11.66 13.29 34.22
CA LEU A 91 12.83 12.49 34.56
C LEU A 91 14.04 13.42 34.46
N SER A 92 14.83 13.50 35.52
CA SER A 92 16.07 14.28 35.53
C SER A 92 17.10 13.56 34.65
N GLY A 93 17.02 13.76 33.32
CA GLY A 93 17.87 13.10 32.33
C GLY A 93 17.11 12.71 31.05
N LYS A 94 17.85 12.27 30.02
CA LYS A 94 17.24 11.67 28.82
C LYS A 94 16.64 10.30 29.18
N PRO A 95 15.45 9.93 28.66
CA PRO A 95 14.79 8.68 29.01
C PRO A 95 15.54 7.46 28.46
N LYS A 96 15.39 6.31 29.12
CA LYS A 96 15.76 5.00 28.56
C LYS A 96 14.55 4.39 27.85
N VAL A 97 14.72 3.97 26.58
CA VAL A 97 13.59 3.56 25.72
C VAL A 97 13.70 2.09 25.30
N ALA A 98 12.58 1.36 25.33
CA ALA A 98 12.48 0.06 24.66
C ALA A 98 11.83 0.22 23.28
N VAL A 99 12.46 -0.32 22.24
CA VAL A 99 11.89 -0.40 20.88
C VAL A 99 11.53 -1.86 20.59
N ILE A 100 10.25 -2.12 20.31
CA ILE A 100 9.73 -3.47 20.06
C ILE A 100 9.62 -3.71 18.55
N GLY A 101 10.56 -4.46 17.98
CA GLY A 101 10.63 -4.81 16.56
C GLY A 101 11.75 -4.09 15.82
N GLY A 102 12.55 -4.82 15.05
CA GLY A 102 13.65 -4.36 14.19
C GLY A 102 13.26 -4.27 12.70
N GLY A 103 11.97 -4.04 12.42
CA GLY A 103 11.48 -3.72 11.07
C GLY A 103 11.80 -2.28 10.65
N VAL A 104 11.24 -1.82 9.52
CA VAL A 104 11.47 -0.46 9.00
C VAL A 104 11.17 0.60 10.06
N CYS A 105 9.99 0.56 10.69
CA CYS A 105 9.60 1.54 11.72
C CYS A 105 10.55 1.50 12.94
N GLY A 106 10.91 0.30 13.41
CA GLY A 106 11.80 0.14 14.55
C GLY A 106 13.20 0.65 14.28
N LEU A 107 13.71 0.40 13.07
CA LEU A 107 15.00 0.89 12.60
C LEU A 107 15.02 2.42 12.49
N THR A 108 13.97 3.03 11.92
CA THR A 108 13.87 4.50 11.82
C THR A 108 13.73 5.17 13.19
N MET A 109 12.96 4.57 14.10
CA MET A 109 12.84 5.08 15.46
C MET A 109 14.15 4.92 16.24
N SER A 110 14.84 3.79 16.11
CA SER A 110 16.16 3.57 16.70
C SER A 110 17.18 4.59 16.19
N TRP A 111 17.17 4.88 14.88
CA TRP A 111 18.03 5.91 14.32
C TRP A 111 17.70 7.30 14.89
N ALA A 112 16.42 7.68 14.95
CA ALA A 112 16.00 8.95 15.54
C ALA A 112 16.42 9.10 17.02
N LEU A 113 16.27 8.04 17.83
CA LEU A 113 16.72 8.02 19.22
C LEU A 113 18.24 8.19 19.32
N LYS A 114 19.00 7.49 18.47
CA LYS A 114 20.46 7.57 18.39
C LYS A 114 20.94 8.98 18.03
N GLU A 115 20.34 9.62 17.01
CA GLU A 115 20.70 11.00 16.62
C GLU A 115 20.39 12.02 17.72
N ASN A 116 19.41 11.73 18.58
CA ASN A 116 19.09 12.55 19.75
C ASN A 116 19.86 12.13 21.02
N GLY A 117 20.77 11.16 20.93
CA GLY A 117 21.56 10.65 22.06
C GLY A 117 20.71 10.10 23.20
N ILE A 118 19.57 9.49 22.88
CA ILE A 118 18.66 8.83 23.82
C ILE A 118 19.07 7.35 23.90
N GLU A 119 19.22 6.81 25.11
CA GLU A 119 19.57 5.39 25.31
C GLU A 119 18.39 4.50 24.95
N PHE A 120 18.65 3.41 24.22
CA PHE A 120 17.60 2.45 23.92
C PHE A 120 18.08 1.01 23.74
N ASP A 121 17.16 0.10 23.99
CA ASP A 121 17.25 -1.32 23.68
C ASP A 121 16.21 -1.66 22.61
N CYS A 122 16.66 -2.18 21.46
CA CYS A 122 15.79 -2.66 20.39
C CYS A 122 15.69 -4.18 20.43
N PHE A 123 14.49 -4.71 20.65
CA PHE A 123 14.22 -6.14 20.72
C PHE A 123 13.60 -6.64 19.42
N GLU A 124 14.25 -7.60 18.76
CA GLU A 124 13.77 -8.20 17.51
C GLU A 124 13.68 -9.72 17.67
N ARG A 125 12.50 -10.29 17.40
CA ARG A 125 12.25 -11.74 17.53
C ARG A 125 13.02 -12.55 16.50
N ASN A 126 13.29 -11.99 15.33
CA ASN A 126 14.03 -12.66 14.29
C ASN A 126 15.54 -12.59 14.56
N ASN A 127 16.31 -13.40 13.85
CA ASN A 127 17.77 -13.36 13.87
C ASN A 127 18.38 -12.27 12.94
N SER A 128 17.56 -11.34 12.47
CA SER A 128 17.97 -10.19 11.65
C SER A 128 16.91 -9.09 11.72
N ILE A 129 17.36 -7.86 11.50
CA ILE A 129 16.49 -6.72 11.17
C ILE A 129 15.84 -6.88 9.79
N GLY A 130 14.77 -6.13 9.54
CA GLY A 130 14.05 -6.05 8.26
C GLY A 130 12.55 -6.31 8.38
N GLY A 131 12.09 -6.93 9.48
CA GLY A 131 10.67 -7.17 9.74
C GLY A 131 9.99 -7.98 8.63
N ASN A 132 8.88 -7.49 8.08
CA ASN A 132 8.16 -8.16 6.99
C ASN A 132 9.04 -8.46 5.77
N TRP A 133 10.02 -7.60 5.46
CA TRP A 133 10.96 -7.84 4.36
C TRP A 133 11.92 -8.99 4.67
N TYR A 134 12.26 -9.24 5.93
CA TYR A 134 13.14 -10.35 6.30
C TYR A 134 12.42 -11.69 6.18
N ASN A 135 11.19 -11.79 6.69
CA ASN A 135 10.43 -13.04 6.71
C ASN A 135 9.86 -13.42 5.33
N GLY A 136 9.77 -12.45 4.41
CA GLY A 136 9.12 -12.63 3.10
C GLY A 136 7.61 -12.80 3.22
N VAL A 137 6.90 -12.43 2.17
CA VAL A 137 5.47 -12.70 2.06
C VAL A 137 5.30 -14.05 1.34
N TYR A 138 5.76 -14.17 0.08
CA TYR A 138 5.80 -15.42 -0.72
C TYR A 138 7.07 -15.56 -1.58
N ASP A 139 7.45 -16.79 -1.90
CA ASP A 139 8.50 -17.18 -2.85
C ASP A 139 7.82 -17.62 -4.17
N VAL A 140 8.06 -16.88 -5.25
CA VAL A 140 7.32 -17.04 -6.52
C VAL A 140 8.29 -17.33 -7.66
N TYR A 141 8.21 -18.54 -8.20
CA TYR A 141 9.09 -19.00 -9.28
C TYR A 141 8.78 -18.29 -10.61
N VAL A 142 9.83 -17.82 -11.30
CA VAL A 142 9.73 -17.23 -12.64
C VAL A 142 10.52 -18.10 -13.61
N PHE A 143 9.82 -18.73 -14.55
CA PHE A 143 10.46 -19.31 -15.73
C PHE A 143 10.80 -18.19 -16.70
N VAL A 144 12.09 -17.92 -16.90
CA VAL A 144 12.58 -17.00 -17.94
C VAL A 144 12.66 -17.79 -19.24
N PHE A 145 11.70 -17.61 -20.14
CA PHE A 145 11.86 -18.05 -21.53
C PHE A 145 12.74 -17.02 -22.27
N PHE A 146 14.01 -17.35 -22.45
CA PHE A 146 14.84 -16.66 -23.44
C PHE A 146 14.39 -17.11 -24.84
N PHE A 147 14.01 -16.13 -25.67
CA PHE A 147 13.84 -16.33 -27.10
C PHE A 147 15.22 -16.61 -27.72
N PHE A 148 15.47 -17.87 -28.09
CA PHE A 148 16.44 -18.21 -29.13
C PHE A 148 15.77 -19.15 -30.12
N PHE A 149 15.13 -18.57 -31.13
CA PHE A 149 14.91 -19.26 -32.39
C PHE A 149 16.15 -18.99 -33.24
N PHE A 150 17.05 -19.96 -33.35
CA PHE A 150 17.66 -20.39 -34.61
C PHE A 150 18.55 -21.61 -34.34
N PHE A 151 18.31 -22.68 -35.11
CA PHE A 151 18.91 -24.02 -35.10
C PHE A 151 18.33 -25.06 -34.12
N ALA A 152 17.43 -25.86 -34.68
CA ALA A 152 17.13 -27.21 -34.24
C ALA A 152 18.33 -28.12 -34.53
N GLN A 153 18.86 -28.80 -33.50
CA GLN A 153 19.27 -30.20 -33.45
C GLN A 153 19.88 -30.44 -32.05
N ILE A 154 19.76 -31.66 -31.50
CA ILE A 154 20.10 -32.06 -30.12
C ILE A 154 18.93 -31.89 -29.14
N TRP A 155 17.89 -32.68 -29.41
CA TRP A 155 17.15 -33.34 -28.35
C TRP A 155 18.08 -34.36 -27.71
N ILE A 156 18.64 -34.05 -26.54
CA ILE A 156 19.09 -34.94 -25.45
C ILE A 156 19.69 -34.02 -24.37
N ASP A 157 19.28 -34.21 -23.11
CA ASP A 157 19.79 -33.59 -21.88
C ASP A 157 19.38 -32.14 -21.48
N VAL A 158 18.08 -31.83 -21.48
CA VAL A 158 17.53 -30.66 -20.72
C VAL A 158 16.72 -31.07 -19.48
N ARG A 159 16.67 -32.36 -19.10
CA ARG A 159 15.98 -32.80 -17.87
C ARG A 159 16.76 -32.51 -16.57
N LYS A 160 17.93 -31.87 -16.61
CA LYS A 160 18.79 -31.67 -15.42
C LYS A 160 19.37 -30.25 -15.25
N SER A 161 18.82 -29.25 -15.92
CA SER A 161 19.27 -27.85 -15.79
C SER A 161 18.39 -27.07 -14.80
N VAL A 162 18.51 -27.49 -13.54
CA VAL A 162 18.47 -26.75 -12.27
C VAL A 162 17.63 -25.46 -12.17
N ASP A 163 16.64 -25.54 -11.27
CA ASP A 163 15.85 -24.48 -10.66
C ASP A 163 16.64 -23.19 -10.36
N TYR A 164 16.27 -22.09 -11.03
CA TYR A 164 16.69 -20.74 -10.63
C TYR A 164 15.55 -20.05 -9.86
N ILE A 165 15.73 -19.92 -8.55
CA ILE A 165 14.76 -19.41 -7.59
C ILE A 165 14.78 -17.88 -7.62
N TYR A 166 13.69 -17.26 -8.05
CA TYR A 166 13.44 -15.83 -7.79
C TYR A 166 12.31 -15.69 -6.76
N ARG A 167 12.42 -14.73 -5.84
CA ARG A 167 11.39 -14.41 -4.84
C ARG A 167 10.68 -13.12 -5.25
N MET A 168 9.48 -13.19 -5.83
CA MET A 168 8.72 -11.97 -6.19
C MET A 168 7.98 -11.36 -4.99
N ASN A 169 8.74 -10.91 -3.98
CA ASN A 169 8.27 -9.85 -3.08
C ASN A 169 8.87 -8.53 -3.57
N ILE A 170 8.31 -8.03 -4.67
CA ILE A 170 8.74 -6.76 -5.26
C ILE A 170 7.96 -5.63 -4.60
N ILE A 171 8.65 -4.56 -4.22
CA ILE A 171 7.98 -3.35 -3.74
C ILE A 171 7.08 -2.77 -4.82
N ARG A 172 5.83 -2.46 -4.47
CA ARG A 172 4.83 -1.94 -5.42
C ARG A 172 4.91 -0.41 -5.60
N ILE A 173 5.63 0.25 -4.71
CA ILE A 173 5.93 1.68 -4.71
C ILE A 173 7.34 1.84 -5.28
N SER A 174 7.62 2.92 -6.01
CA SER A 174 8.95 3.11 -6.59
C SER A 174 10.04 3.23 -5.51
N SER A 175 11.27 2.87 -5.87
CA SER A 175 12.46 3.02 -5.01
C SER A 175 12.60 4.46 -4.51
N ARG A 176 12.40 5.45 -5.38
CA ARG A 176 12.47 6.89 -5.05
C ARG A 176 11.42 7.34 -4.05
N ALA A 177 10.23 6.75 -4.09
CA ALA A 177 9.16 7.07 -3.15
C ALA A 177 9.29 6.32 -1.81
N THR A 178 10.15 5.30 -1.73
CA THR A 178 10.32 4.44 -0.54
C THR A 178 11.67 4.63 0.16
N GLU A 179 12.67 5.19 -0.52
CA GLU A 179 13.97 5.46 0.08
C GLU A 179 13.88 6.41 1.28
N PHE A 180 14.86 6.30 2.17
CA PHE A 180 14.96 7.17 3.32
C PHE A 180 15.52 8.50 2.84
N LYS A 181 15.02 9.58 3.44
CA LYS A 181 15.53 10.93 3.17
C LYS A 181 17.04 10.96 3.37
N ASN A 182 17.77 11.45 2.36
CA ASN A 182 19.23 11.55 2.35
C ASN A 182 19.96 10.21 2.48
N TYR A 183 19.33 9.11 2.07
CA TYR A 183 19.97 7.80 1.93
C TYR A 183 19.32 7.08 0.75
N PRO A 184 19.67 7.44 -0.49
CA PRO A 184 18.98 6.94 -1.67
C PRO A 184 19.22 5.46 -1.91
N MET A 185 18.26 4.78 -2.52
CA MET A 185 18.46 3.40 -2.98
C MET A 185 19.43 3.37 -4.17
N PRO A 186 20.34 2.37 -4.25
CA PRO A 186 21.18 2.16 -5.42
C PRO A 186 20.36 2.04 -6.71
N LYS A 187 20.77 2.75 -7.77
CA LYS A 187 20.13 2.68 -9.10
C LYS A 187 20.06 1.25 -9.66
N SER A 188 21.02 0.40 -9.30
CA SER A 188 21.06 -1.01 -9.69
C SER A 188 19.87 -1.84 -9.18
N PHE A 189 19.12 -1.35 -8.18
CA PHE A 189 17.92 -2.03 -7.68
C PHE A 189 16.71 -1.91 -8.62
N GLY A 190 16.77 -1.00 -9.61
CA GLY A 190 15.66 -0.66 -10.48
C GLY A 190 14.56 0.14 -9.76
N ASP A 191 13.47 0.39 -10.49
CA ASP A 191 12.34 1.18 -9.96
C ASP A 191 11.54 0.43 -8.91
N PHE A 192 11.51 -0.90 -8.98
CA PHE A 192 10.78 -1.77 -8.06
C PHE A 192 11.74 -2.82 -7.45
N PRO A 193 12.49 -2.45 -6.40
CA PRO A 193 13.38 -3.35 -5.67
C PRO A 193 12.75 -4.69 -5.26
N SER A 194 13.52 -5.76 -5.35
CA SER A 194 13.18 -7.05 -4.77
C SER A 194 13.24 -7.00 -3.24
N GLN A 195 12.68 -8.01 -2.58
CA GLN A 195 12.81 -8.19 -1.14
C GLN A 195 14.28 -8.25 -0.70
N GLU A 196 15.13 -8.92 -1.46
CA GLU A 196 16.56 -9.00 -1.15
C GLU A 196 17.22 -7.62 -1.21
N ASN A 197 16.92 -6.84 -2.25
CA ASN A 197 17.38 -5.46 -2.37
C ASN A 197 16.89 -4.62 -1.18
N MET A 198 15.65 -4.79 -0.75
CA MET A 198 15.10 -4.11 0.43
C MET A 198 15.81 -4.51 1.73
N ILE A 199 16.09 -5.80 1.94
CA ILE A 199 16.86 -6.27 3.11
C ILE A 199 18.27 -5.68 3.07
N GLN A 200 18.94 -5.73 1.91
CA GLN A 200 20.27 -5.17 1.71
C GLN A 200 20.29 -3.68 2.02
N TYR A 201 19.29 -2.93 1.54
CA TYR A 201 19.13 -1.51 1.79
C TYR A 201 18.98 -1.19 3.29
N LEU A 202 18.07 -1.87 3.99
CA LEU A 202 17.83 -1.64 5.42
C LEU A 202 19.05 -2.01 6.28
N ARG A 203 19.74 -3.11 5.95
CA ARG A 203 20.99 -3.48 6.61
C ARG A 203 22.11 -2.48 6.34
N GLY A 204 22.23 -2.03 5.09
CA GLY A 204 23.14 -0.96 4.70
C GLY A 204 22.89 0.30 5.51
N PHE A 205 21.64 0.74 5.60
CA PHE A 205 21.26 1.93 6.38
C PHE A 205 21.63 1.78 7.86
N ALA A 206 21.31 0.63 8.47
CA ALA A 206 21.62 0.37 9.87
C ALA A 206 23.13 0.43 10.16
N ARG A 207 23.94 -0.13 9.24
CA ARG A 207 25.41 -0.12 9.32
C ARG A 207 25.98 1.26 9.09
N ASP A 208 25.62 1.91 7.99
CA ASP A 208 26.22 3.18 7.56
C ASP A 208 25.83 4.33 8.49
N LYS A 209 24.63 4.29 9.07
CA LYS A 209 24.20 5.23 10.12
C LYS A 209 24.60 4.79 11.53
N GLN A 210 25.29 3.65 11.66
CA GLN A 210 25.78 3.11 12.93
C GLN A 210 24.69 3.06 14.01
N VAL A 211 23.48 2.61 13.63
CA VAL A 211 22.28 2.70 14.49
C VAL A 211 22.45 1.95 15.80
N PHE A 212 23.18 0.82 15.78
CA PHE A 212 23.37 -0.06 16.92
C PHE A 212 24.84 -0.23 17.34
N ASN A 213 25.72 0.71 16.94
CA ASN A 213 27.17 0.60 17.18
C ASN A 213 27.65 1.52 18.32
N SER A 214 26.96 1.49 19.46
CA SER A 214 27.36 2.25 20.65
C SER A 214 26.97 1.52 21.93
N VAL A 215 27.63 1.83 23.05
CA VAL A 215 27.34 1.26 24.37
C VAL A 215 25.89 1.58 24.82
N LYS A 216 25.31 2.69 24.33
CA LYS A 216 23.95 3.15 24.67
C LYS A 216 22.87 2.67 23.69
N THR A 217 23.24 1.93 22.64
CA THR A 217 22.32 1.50 21.58
C THR A 217 22.50 0.00 21.36
N ARG A 218 21.57 -0.81 21.85
CA ARG A 218 21.70 -2.27 21.80
C ARG A 218 20.61 -2.86 20.91
N LEU A 219 21.02 -3.77 20.03
CA LEU A 219 20.13 -4.60 19.24
C LEU A 219 20.16 -6.02 19.80
N HIS A 220 19.00 -6.48 20.27
CA HIS A 220 18.81 -7.82 20.80
C HIS A 220 18.04 -8.64 19.78
N LEU A 221 18.76 -9.39 18.95
CA LEU A 221 18.17 -10.34 18.00
C LEU A 221 17.72 -11.61 18.72
N ARG A 222 16.72 -12.31 18.17
CA ARG A 222 16.09 -13.49 18.80
C ARG A 222 15.54 -13.21 20.19
N HIS A 223 15.09 -11.98 20.44
CA HIS A 223 14.45 -11.58 21.69
C HIS A 223 13.01 -11.15 21.41
N GLU A 224 12.06 -11.90 21.97
CA GLU A 224 10.63 -11.62 21.86
C GLU A 224 10.14 -10.91 23.11
N VAL A 225 9.54 -9.73 22.94
CA VAL A 225 8.86 -9.04 24.04
C VAL A 225 7.53 -9.75 24.29
N ALA A 226 7.39 -10.36 25.45
CA ALA A 226 6.22 -11.14 25.83
C ALA A 226 5.10 -10.26 26.41
N SER A 227 5.45 -9.29 27.24
CA SER A 227 4.50 -8.34 27.84
C SER A 227 5.19 -7.04 28.25
N VAL A 228 4.36 -6.00 28.40
CA VAL A 228 4.76 -4.66 28.86
C VAL A 228 3.74 -4.19 29.88
N ASP A 229 4.22 -3.92 31.09
CA ASP A 229 3.38 -3.44 32.19
C ASP A 229 3.73 -1.98 32.51
N LEU A 230 2.71 -1.15 32.76
CA LEU A 230 2.88 0.20 33.29
C LEU A 230 2.99 0.15 34.82
N ILE A 231 4.08 0.70 35.36
CA ILE A 231 4.34 0.79 36.80
C ILE A 231 4.40 2.27 37.22
N LYS A 232 3.40 2.72 37.97
CA LYS A 232 3.23 4.15 38.32
C LYS A 232 4.22 4.65 39.38
N ASP A 233 4.73 3.78 40.26
CA ASP A 233 5.53 4.16 41.45
C ASP A 233 6.98 3.61 41.42
N SER A 234 7.54 3.40 40.24
CA SER A 234 8.90 2.87 40.08
C SER A 234 9.96 3.99 40.06
N LYS A 235 11.06 3.77 40.79
CA LYS A 235 12.28 4.60 40.70
C LYS A 235 13.22 4.17 39.56
N GLN A 236 12.94 3.04 38.88
CA GLN A 236 13.82 2.43 37.88
C GLN A 236 13.30 2.59 36.43
N GLY A 237 12.08 3.11 36.26
CA GLY A 237 11.41 3.29 34.96
C GLY A 237 9.92 2.98 35.05
N VAL A 238 9.09 3.67 34.27
CA VAL A 238 7.61 3.56 34.33
C VAL A 238 7.05 2.36 33.57
N TYR A 239 7.86 1.68 32.76
CA TYR A 239 7.48 0.45 32.05
C TYR A 239 8.37 -0.71 32.48
N ARG A 240 7.74 -1.83 32.80
CA ARG A 240 8.39 -3.13 32.97
C ARG A 240 8.15 -3.98 31.73
N VAL A 241 9.22 -4.46 31.12
CA VAL A 241 9.20 -5.20 29.86
C VAL A 241 9.77 -6.59 30.09
N PHE A 242 8.98 -7.62 29.78
CA PHE A 242 9.41 -9.01 29.85
C PHE A 242 9.90 -9.47 28.48
N VAL A 243 11.16 -9.91 28.42
CA VAL A 243 11.83 -10.27 27.17
C VAL A 243 12.27 -11.73 27.25
N LYS A 244 11.74 -12.55 26.33
CA LYS A 244 12.11 -13.94 26.16
C LYS A 244 13.23 -14.06 25.13
N ASN A 245 14.38 -14.58 25.55
CA ASN A 245 15.43 -14.99 24.63
C ASN A 245 15.03 -16.31 23.97
N LEU A 246 14.89 -16.33 22.65
CA LEU A 246 14.36 -17.48 21.90
C LEU A 246 15.38 -18.62 21.72
N GLU A 247 16.66 -18.38 21.98
CA GLU A 247 17.68 -19.44 21.96
C GLU A 247 17.72 -20.19 23.28
N THR A 248 17.75 -19.45 24.41
CA THR A 248 17.85 -20.02 25.76
C THR A 248 16.49 -20.31 26.39
N GLN A 249 15.40 -19.84 25.79
CA GLN A 249 14.03 -19.85 26.33
C GLN A 249 13.85 -19.10 27.66
N LYS A 250 14.90 -18.43 28.17
CA LYS A 250 14.87 -17.68 29.42
C LYS A 250 14.16 -16.34 29.22
N THR A 251 13.28 -16.00 30.15
CA THR A 251 12.63 -14.69 30.21
C THR A 251 13.35 -13.80 31.23
N THR A 252 13.60 -12.56 30.85
CA THR A 252 14.27 -11.54 31.67
C THR A 252 13.40 -10.30 31.78
N GLU A 253 13.51 -9.61 32.90
CA GLU A 253 12.77 -8.39 33.20
C GLU A 253 13.67 -7.17 32.98
N HIS A 254 13.12 -6.12 32.38
CA HIS A 254 13.82 -4.87 32.08
C HIS A 254 12.92 -3.67 32.38
N PHE A 255 13.50 -2.55 32.82
CA PHE A 255 12.77 -1.32 33.13
C PHE A 255 13.15 -0.19 32.17
N TYR A 256 12.13 0.55 31.73
CA TYR A 256 12.25 1.65 30.76
C TYR A 256 11.34 2.82 31.10
N ASP A 257 11.70 4.00 30.64
CA ASP A 257 10.92 5.23 30.79
C ASP A 257 9.88 5.40 29.68
N ALA A 258 10.13 4.79 28.53
CA ALA A 258 9.20 4.78 27.40
C ALA A 258 9.31 3.48 26.60
N VAL A 259 8.23 3.13 25.91
CA VAL A 259 8.15 1.96 25.02
C VAL A 259 7.61 2.40 23.66
N ILE A 260 8.27 1.98 22.59
CA ILE A 260 7.88 2.21 21.21
C ILE A 260 7.44 0.88 20.59
N TYR A 261 6.18 0.78 20.20
CA TYR A 261 5.64 -0.37 19.48
C TYR A 261 5.93 -0.24 17.98
N ALA A 262 6.82 -1.10 17.48
CA ALA A 262 7.21 -1.18 16.07
C ALA A 262 7.11 -2.62 15.51
N ASN A 263 6.20 -3.42 16.08
CA ASN A 263 5.98 -4.84 15.76
C ASN A 263 5.18 -5.09 14.46
N GLY A 264 4.69 -4.03 13.81
CA GLY A 264 3.93 -4.11 12.58
C GLY A 264 2.48 -4.58 12.76
N HIS A 265 1.70 -4.56 11.68
CA HIS A 265 0.25 -4.84 11.69
C HIS A 265 -0.21 -5.81 10.58
N HIS A 266 0.73 -6.41 9.83
CA HIS A 266 0.46 -7.40 8.78
C HIS A 266 0.86 -8.83 9.17
N TRP A 267 0.94 -9.11 10.47
CA TRP A 267 1.25 -10.43 10.98
C TRP A 267 0.00 -11.18 11.44
N ASP A 268 -1.07 -10.48 11.78
CA ASP A 268 -2.28 -11.11 12.28
C ASP A 268 -3.24 -11.51 11.15
N LYS A 269 -3.72 -12.76 11.15
CA LYS A 269 -4.58 -13.31 10.09
C LYS A 269 -6.02 -12.91 10.34
N LYS A 270 -6.72 -12.50 9.27
CA LYS A 270 -8.15 -12.18 9.34
C LYS A 270 -8.92 -13.09 8.40
N TYR A 271 -9.84 -13.86 8.97
CA TYR A 271 -10.74 -14.74 8.23
C TYR A 271 -12.14 -14.10 8.09
N PRO A 272 -12.92 -14.44 7.06
CA PRO A 272 -14.28 -13.94 6.91
C PRO A 272 -15.20 -14.42 8.04
N GLY A 273 -15.85 -13.50 8.75
CA GLY A 273 -16.95 -13.82 9.66
C GLY A 273 -16.67 -13.66 11.16
N ASN A 274 -15.45 -13.29 11.59
CA ASN A 274 -15.16 -12.86 12.97
C ASN A 274 -13.76 -12.18 13.06
N GLN A 275 -13.47 -11.51 14.17
CA GLN A 275 -12.14 -10.94 14.48
C GLN A 275 -11.10 -12.00 14.95
N GLU A 276 -11.44 -13.29 14.89
CA GLU A 276 -10.60 -14.39 15.39
C GLU A 276 -9.60 -14.92 14.35
N HIS A 277 -8.51 -15.48 14.85
CA HIS A 277 -7.24 -15.68 14.11
C HIS A 277 -7.07 -17.07 13.48
N SER A 278 -8.13 -17.90 13.37
CA SER A 278 -8.06 -19.28 12.82
C SER A 278 -9.12 -19.58 11.75
N VAL A 279 -8.89 -20.62 10.95
CA VAL A 279 -9.81 -21.10 9.90
C VAL A 279 -11.15 -21.54 10.50
N ASP A 280 -11.13 -22.09 11.70
CA ASP A 280 -12.33 -22.57 12.42
C ASP A 280 -13.30 -21.42 12.77
N ALA A 281 -12.83 -20.16 12.72
CA ALA A 281 -13.65 -18.98 12.94
C ALA A 281 -14.43 -18.51 11.68
N ILE A 282 -14.29 -19.20 10.54
CA ILE A 282 -15.07 -18.88 9.32
C ILE A 282 -16.53 -19.25 9.57
N LYS A 283 -17.39 -18.25 9.76
CA LYS A 283 -18.84 -18.41 9.96
C LYS A 283 -19.62 -18.29 8.66
N LEU A 284 -19.16 -18.94 7.60
CA LEU A 284 -19.91 -19.03 6.34
C LEU A 284 -20.79 -20.28 6.35
N PRO A 285 -22.05 -20.19 5.89
CA PRO A 285 -22.93 -21.35 5.84
C PRO A 285 -22.32 -22.52 5.05
N GLY A 286 -22.41 -23.73 5.59
CA GLY A 286 -21.96 -24.95 4.94
C GLY A 286 -20.46 -25.21 4.98
N ILE A 287 -19.68 -24.39 5.69
CA ILE A 287 -18.21 -24.54 5.82
C ILE A 287 -17.81 -25.94 6.29
N GLU A 288 -18.63 -26.54 7.16
CA GLU A 288 -18.44 -27.90 7.70
C GLU A 288 -18.48 -28.99 6.62
N LYS A 289 -19.08 -28.70 5.47
CA LYS A 289 -19.16 -29.61 4.33
C LYS A 289 -17.91 -29.55 3.46
N PHE A 290 -17.14 -28.46 3.51
CA PHE A 290 -15.99 -28.27 2.63
C PHE A 290 -14.80 -29.08 3.13
N THR A 291 -14.30 -29.99 2.29
CA THR A 291 -13.16 -30.87 2.61
C THR A 291 -11.86 -30.40 1.95
N GLY A 292 -11.94 -29.38 1.08
CA GLY A 292 -10.79 -28.78 0.43
C GLY A 292 -9.86 -28.03 1.39
N LYS A 293 -8.59 -27.88 0.98
CA LYS A 293 -7.59 -27.17 1.77
C LYS A 293 -7.87 -25.67 1.79
N MET A 294 -7.99 -25.10 2.98
CA MET A 294 -8.10 -23.65 3.18
C MET A 294 -6.83 -23.11 3.84
N ILE A 295 -6.25 -22.07 3.25
CA ILE A 295 -5.12 -21.34 3.82
C ILE A 295 -5.37 -19.84 3.74
N HIS A 296 -4.94 -19.09 4.74
CA HIS A 296 -4.89 -17.63 4.61
C HIS A 296 -3.73 -17.27 3.69
N SER A 297 -3.82 -16.13 3.02
CA SER A 297 -2.72 -15.61 2.20
C SER A 297 -1.40 -15.73 2.96
N LYS A 298 -1.27 -15.28 4.21
CA LYS A 298 -0.04 -15.38 5.03
C LYS A 298 0.67 -16.76 5.03
N ASP A 299 -0.08 -17.87 4.89
CA ASP A 299 0.44 -19.25 4.89
C ASP A 299 0.74 -19.79 3.49
N TYR A 300 0.33 -19.07 2.45
CA TYR A 300 0.91 -19.27 1.13
C TYR A 300 2.41 -18.97 1.21
N LYS A 301 3.24 -19.69 0.44
CA LYS A 301 4.69 -19.51 0.39
C LYS A 301 5.26 -19.84 -0.98
N HIS A 302 4.77 -20.86 -1.67
CA HIS A 302 5.34 -21.32 -2.94
C HIS A 302 4.26 -21.72 -3.95
N SER A 303 4.52 -21.53 -5.24
CA SER A 303 3.66 -21.99 -6.34
C SER A 303 3.34 -23.49 -6.29
N SER A 304 4.22 -24.31 -5.70
CA SER A 304 3.98 -25.74 -5.48
C SER A 304 2.73 -26.02 -4.65
N GLN A 305 2.30 -25.10 -3.77
CA GLN A 305 1.05 -25.22 -3.02
C GLN A 305 -0.20 -25.07 -3.91
N LEU A 306 -0.06 -24.53 -5.12
CA LEU A 306 -1.15 -24.33 -6.09
C LEU A 306 -1.14 -25.38 -7.20
N LYS A 307 -0.04 -26.12 -7.35
CA LYS A 307 0.17 -27.04 -8.47
C LYS A 307 -0.95 -28.08 -8.55
N ASP A 308 -1.53 -28.21 -9.73
CA ASP A 308 -2.63 -29.14 -10.05
C ASP A 308 -3.92 -28.91 -9.24
N GLN A 309 -4.02 -27.81 -8.49
CA GLN A 309 -5.20 -27.44 -7.70
C GLN A 309 -6.16 -26.54 -8.49
N ARG A 310 -7.46 -26.66 -8.24
CA ARG A 310 -8.44 -25.60 -8.55
C ARG A 310 -8.45 -24.64 -7.39
N VAL A 311 -8.09 -23.38 -7.64
CA VAL A 311 -7.81 -22.42 -6.58
C VAL A 311 -8.84 -21.29 -6.60
N LEU A 312 -9.63 -21.18 -5.53
CA LEU A 312 -10.46 -20.01 -5.27
C LEU A 312 -9.75 -19.02 -4.35
N VAL A 313 -9.47 -17.84 -4.88
CA VAL A 313 -8.93 -16.72 -4.10
C VAL A 313 -10.06 -15.79 -3.68
N VAL A 314 -10.24 -15.61 -2.37
CA VAL A 314 -11.27 -14.74 -1.81
C VAL A 314 -10.66 -13.38 -1.46
N GLY A 315 -11.06 -12.34 -2.20
CA GLY A 315 -10.65 -10.95 -2.00
C GLY A 315 -9.67 -10.42 -3.04
N ILE A 316 -9.91 -9.18 -3.48
CA ILE A 316 -9.15 -8.50 -4.54
C ILE A 316 -8.13 -7.48 -4.00
N GLY A 317 -7.60 -7.74 -2.80
CA GLY A 317 -6.45 -7.01 -2.28
C GLY A 317 -5.16 -7.45 -2.98
N ASN A 318 -4.08 -6.70 -2.78
CA ASN A 318 -2.78 -6.97 -3.40
C ASN A 318 -2.33 -8.45 -3.34
N SER A 319 -2.35 -9.08 -2.15
CA SER A 319 -1.97 -10.50 -2.01
C SER A 319 -2.91 -11.43 -2.75
N GLY A 320 -4.23 -11.17 -2.72
CA GLY A 320 -5.20 -11.99 -3.44
C GLY A 320 -5.00 -11.92 -4.95
N CYS A 321 -4.71 -10.74 -5.48
CA CYS A 321 -4.44 -10.56 -6.90
C CYS A 321 -3.16 -11.26 -7.35
N ASP A 322 -2.09 -11.17 -6.56
CA ASP A 322 -0.83 -11.85 -6.87
C ASP A 322 -0.99 -13.37 -6.84
N ILE A 323 -1.66 -13.91 -5.80
CA ILE A 323 -1.95 -15.35 -5.69
C ILE A 323 -2.86 -15.81 -6.83
N ALA A 324 -3.86 -15.03 -7.23
CA ALA A 324 -4.73 -15.39 -8.35
C ALA A 324 -3.97 -15.41 -9.68
N VAL A 325 -3.10 -14.42 -9.92
CA VAL A 325 -2.21 -14.43 -11.10
C VAL A 325 -1.27 -15.63 -11.08
N GLU A 326 -0.72 -16.00 -9.93
CA GLU A 326 0.16 -17.15 -9.79
C GLU A 326 -0.58 -18.48 -9.96
N ALA A 327 -1.78 -18.61 -9.38
CA ALA A 327 -2.68 -19.73 -9.59
C ALA A 327 -3.03 -19.90 -11.07
N SER A 328 -3.21 -18.81 -11.82
CA SER A 328 -3.47 -18.87 -13.27
C SER A 328 -2.30 -19.40 -14.10
N ARG A 329 -1.09 -19.46 -13.52
CA ARG A 329 0.13 -19.96 -14.16
C ARG A 329 0.44 -21.40 -13.77
N PHE A 330 0.24 -21.75 -12.49
CA PHE A 330 0.69 -23.02 -11.92
C PHE A 330 -0.44 -23.95 -11.47
N GLY A 331 -1.62 -23.39 -11.20
CA GLY A 331 -2.81 -24.18 -10.83
C GLY A 331 -3.51 -24.77 -12.04
N LYS A 332 -4.41 -25.73 -11.77
CA LYS A 332 -5.31 -26.30 -12.78
C LYS A 332 -6.32 -25.25 -13.24
N GLU A 333 -6.91 -24.53 -12.29
CA GLU A 333 -7.86 -23.43 -12.52
C GLU A 333 -7.65 -22.34 -11.47
N SER A 334 -7.92 -21.08 -11.85
CA SER A 334 -7.85 -19.93 -10.95
C SER A 334 -9.18 -19.19 -10.94
N HIS A 335 -9.78 -19.09 -9.76
CA HIS A 335 -11.04 -18.41 -9.51
C HIS A 335 -10.76 -17.23 -8.57
N LEU A 336 -11.37 -16.07 -8.84
CA LEU A 336 -11.20 -14.87 -8.03
C LEU A 336 -12.57 -14.34 -7.59
N SER A 337 -12.85 -14.41 -6.30
CA SER A 337 -14.09 -13.87 -5.71
C SER A 337 -13.88 -12.47 -5.15
N ALA A 338 -14.73 -11.54 -5.55
CA ALA A 338 -14.74 -10.17 -5.04
C ALA A 338 -16.13 -9.70 -4.64
N ARG A 339 -16.32 -9.33 -3.37
CA ARG A 339 -17.58 -8.73 -2.86
C ARG A 339 -17.81 -7.30 -3.35
N ARG A 340 -16.72 -6.54 -3.55
CA ARG A 340 -16.73 -5.12 -3.89
C ARG A 340 -15.56 -4.85 -4.83
N GLY A 341 -15.78 -3.98 -5.82
CA GLY A 341 -14.73 -3.53 -6.72
C GLY A 341 -13.67 -2.70 -5.99
N ARG A 342 -12.41 -2.83 -6.42
CA ARG A 342 -11.30 -1.97 -5.96
C ARG A 342 -10.58 -1.39 -7.16
N TRP A 343 -10.01 -0.20 -6.98
CA TRP A 343 -9.14 0.39 -7.99
C TRP A 343 -7.91 -0.50 -8.17
N ILE A 344 -7.76 -1.04 -9.38
CA ILE A 344 -6.60 -1.80 -9.82
C ILE A 344 -5.75 -0.89 -10.68
N MET A 345 -4.54 -0.64 -10.22
CA MET A 345 -3.60 0.29 -10.81
C MET A 345 -2.45 -0.47 -11.46
N PRO A 346 -1.97 -0.01 -12.63
CA PRO A 346 -0.73 -0.55 -13.18
C PRO A 346 0.44 -0.11 -12.31
N ARG A 347 1.54 -0.87 -12.32
CA ARG A 347 2.77 -0.47 -11.61
C ARG A 347 3.37 0.81 -12.19
N SER A 348 3.34 0.94 -13.51
CA SER A 348 3.86 2.09 -14.26
C SER A 348 2.88 2.50 -15.36
N PHE A 349 2.96 3.75 -15.78
CA PHE A 349 2.23 4.30 -16.92
C PHE A 349 3.21 5.12 -17.77
N ALA A 350 3.20 4.92 -19.08
CA ALA A 350 4.15 5.55 -20.02
C ALA A 350 5.63 5.39 -19.61
N GLY A 351 5.99 4.23 -19.03
CA GLY A 351 7.36 3.95 -18.55
C GLY A 351 7.72 4.59 -17.22
N ILE A 352 6.82 5.36 -16.60
CA ILE A 352 7.05 6.04 -15.33
C ILE A 352 6.31 5.30 -14.21
N PRO A 353 6.94 5.00 -13.06
CA PRO A 353 6.23 4.44 -11.91
C PRO A 353 5.05 5.32 -11.50
N LEU A 354 3.89 4.71 -11.27
CA LEU A 354 2.66 5.46 -11.04
C LEU A 354 2.76 6.38 -9.81
N THR A 355 3.52 5.97 -8.80
CA THR A 355 3.77 6.75 -7.59
C THR A 355 4.56 8.03 -7.85
N GLU A 356 5.34 8.09 -8.93
CA GLU A 356 6.12 9.28 -9.31
C GLU A 356 5.30 10.25 -10.17
N LEU A 357 4.26 9.77 -10.84
CA LEU A 357 3.28 10.62 -11.53
C LEU A 357 2.38 11.38 -10.55
N LEU A 358 2.24 10.86 -9.32
CA LEU A 358 1.45 11.50 -8.27
C LEU A 358 2.28 12.59 -7.61
N TRP A 359 2.06 13.83 -8.05
CA TRP A 359 2.74 15.00 -7.50
C TRP A 359 2.23 15.28 -6.07
N GLY A 360 3.08 15.01 -5.07
CA GLY A 360 2.68 15.06 -3.65
C GLY A 360 2.11 16.41 -3.17
N SER A 361 2.45 17.53 -3.82
CA SER A 361 1.91 18.86 -3.51
C SER A 361 0.62 19.20 -4.24
N ALA A 362 0.22 18.42 -5.25
CA ALA A 362 -1.02 18.67 -5.98
C ALA A 362 -2.23 18.37 -5.09
N PRO A 363 -3.32 19.16 -5.17
CA PRO A 363 -4.55 18.86 -4.46
C PRO A 363 -5.08 17.45 -4.78
N TYR A 364 -5.66 16.76 -3.79
CA TYR A 364 -6.15 15.38 -3.96
C TYR A 364 -7.14 15.20 -5.12
N TRP A 365 -7.96 16.21 -5.42
CA TRP A 365 -8.90 16.14 -6.55
C TRP A 365 -8.17 16.05 -7.90
N VAL A 366 -7.04 16.75 -8.07
CA VAL A 366 -6.19 16.67 -9.27
C VAL A 366 -5.59 15.28 -9.37
N GLN A 367 -5.02 14.77 -8.28
CA GLN A 367 -4.42 13.44 -8.24
C GLN A 367 -5.47 12.36 -8.55
N ARG A 368 -6.69 12.48 -8.03
CA ARG A 368 -7.81 11.56 -8.30
C ARG A 368 -8.24 11.61 -9.77
N LEU A 369 -8.33 12.80 -10.37
CA LEU A 369 -8.67 12.97 -11.78
C LEU A 369 -7.59 12.35 -12.69
N LEU A 370 -6.33 12.65 -12.43
CA LEU A 370 -5.19 12.08 -13.15
C LEU A 370 -5.22 10.55 -13.07
N LEU A 371 -5.40 10.02 -11.87
CA LEU A 371 -5.38 8.58 -11.65
C LEU A 371 -6.56 7.87 -12.31
N ARG A 372 -7.78 8.43 -12.25
CA ARG A 372 -8.93 7.91 -13.00
C ARG A 372 -8.65 7.88 -14.50
N THR A 373 -8.03 8.94 -15.02
CA THR A 373 -7.70 9.07 -16.44
C THR A 373 -6.67 8.02 -16.86
N VAL A 374 -5.58 7.87 -16.10
CA VAL A 374 -4.53 6.86 -16.31
C VAL A 374 -5.12 5.44 -16.29
N ILE A 375 -5.95 5.14 -15.28
CA ILE A 375 -6.61 3.83 -15.15
C ILE A 375 -7.53 3.58 -16.35
N TRP A 376 -8.32 4.58 -16.75
CA TRP A 376 -9.22 4.45 -17.88
C TRP A 376 -8.47 4.21 -19.20
N PHE A 377 -7.36 4.92 -19.45
CA PHE A 377 -6.53 4.68 -20.62
C PHE A 377 -5.82 3.32 -20.59
N THR A 378 -5.45 2.82 -19.41
CA THR A 378 -4.69 1.56 -19.30
C THR A 378 -5.62 0.34 -19.36
N PHE A 379 -6.76 0.41 -18.68
CA PHE A 379 -7.62 -0.75 -18.42
C PHE A 379 -9.09 -0.53 -18.81
N GLY A 380 -9.53 0.71 -18.99
CA GLY A 380 -10.92 1.01 -19.29
C GLY A 380 -11.88 0.60 -18.16
N ASP A 381 -13.01 0.00 -18.55
CA ASP A 381 -14.08 -0.40 -17.63
C ASP A 381 -13.85 -1.81 -17.09
N TYR A 382 -13.73 -1.95 -15.76
CA TYR A 382 -13.43 -3.23 -15.14
C TYR A 382 -14.55 -4.26 -15.29
N ARG A 383 -15.80 -3.83 -15.52
CA ARG A 383 -16.93 -4.74 -15.75
C ARG A 383 -16.69 -5.66 -16.95
N LYS A 384 -15.91 -5.21 -17.94
CA LYS A 384 -15.51 -6.01 -19.10
C LYS A 384 -14.63 -7.22 -18.74
N TYR A 385 -14.01 -7.19 -17.56
CA TYR A 385 -13.18 -8.26 -17.01
C TYR A 385 -13.93 -9.12 -15.99
N GLY A 386 -15.25 -8.91 -15.83
CA GLY A 386 -16.10 -9.69 -14.91
C GLY A 386 -15.95 -9.34 -13.43
N ILE A 387 -15.25 -8.25 -13.09
CA ILE A 387 -15.14 -7.76 -11.71
C ILE A 387 -15.98 -6.48 -11.51
N PRO A 388 -16.55 -6.24 -10.32
CA PRO A 388 -17.31 -5.02 -10.06
C PRO A 388 -16.44 -3.77 -10.19
N ASN A 389 -17.02 -2.67 -10.67
CA ASN A 389 -16.36 -1.38 -10.61
C ASN A 389 -16.23 -0.88 -9.16
N PRO A 390 -15.21 -0.08 -8.84
CA PRO A 390 -15.11 0.56 -7.54
C PRO A 390 -16.24 1.58 -7.39
N ASP A 391 -16.90 1.55 -6.25
CA ASP A 391 -18.01 2.42 -5.81
C ASP A 391 -17.53 3.60 -4.95
N HIS A 392 -16.22 3.85 -4.89
CA HIS A 392 -15.61 4.91 -4.08
C HIS A 392 -14.50 5.62 -4.87
N PRO A 393 -14.17 6.88 -4.54
CA PRO A 393 -13.07 7.60 -5.17
C PRO A 393 -11.70 6.93 -4.93
N PRO A 394 -10.72 7.13 -5.84
CA PRO A 394 -9.35 6.70 -5.58
C PRO A 394 -8.78 7.33 -4.30
N PHE A 395 -7.91 6.58 -3.61
CA PHE A 395 -7.30 6.89 -2.30
C PHE A 395 -8.21 6.81 -1.06
N VAL A 396 -9.52 6.55 -1.21
CA VAL A 396 -10.39 6.30 -0.03
C VAL A 396 -10.12 4.93 0.59
N THR A 397 -9.82 3.94 -0.24
CA THR A 397 -9.30 2.65 0.21
C THR A 397 -7.93 2.40 -0.39
N HIS A 398 -7.13 1.54 0.25
CA HIS A 398 -5.84 1.14 -0.29
C HIS A 398 -6.04 0.47 -1.66
N PRO A 399 -5.44 1.04 -2.73
CA PRO A 399 -5.59 0.49 -4.07
C PRO A 399 -4.81 -0.81 -4.22
N THR A 400 -5.24 -1.60 -5.20
CA THR A 400 -4.52 -2.80 -5.63
C THR A 400 -3.59 -2.41 -6.77
N VAL A 401 -2.29 -2.68 -6.65
CA VAL A 401 -1.30 -2.43 -7.70
C VAL A 401 -0.91 -3.76 -8.32
N ASN A 402 -1.43 -4.04 -9.51
CA ASN A 402 -1.15 -5.29 -10.21
C ASN A 402 -1.33 -5.09 -11.73
N SER A 403 -0.26 -5.34 -12.49
CA SER A 403 -0.26 -5.16 -13.95
C SER A 403 -0.77 -6.39 -14.72
N ASP A 404 -0.78 -7.57 -14.10
CA ASP A 404 -1.07 -8.84 -14.78
C ASP A 404 -2.51 -9.29 -14.62
N LEU A 405 -3.16 -8.91 -13.51
CA LEU A 405 -4.47 -9.42 -13.12
C LEU A 405 -5.51 -9.22 -14.23
N LEU A 406 -5.65 -8.00 -14.72
CA LEU A 406 -6.66 -7.66 -15.73
C LEU A 406 -6.35 -8.33 -17.07
N LEU A 407 -5.06 -8.49 -17.42
CA LEU A 407 -4.67 -9.26 -18.59
C LEU A 407 -5.08 -10.74 -18.43
N LYS A 408 -4.84 -11.35 -17.27
CA LYS A 408 -5.22 -12.74 -17.00
C LYS A 408 -6.73 -12.95 -17.00
N LEU A 409 -7.51 -11.98 -16.50
CA LEU A 409 -8.96 -11.97 -16.60
C LEU A 409 -9.44 -11.86 -18.06
N ALA A 410 -8.86 -10.95 -18.85
CA ALA A 410 -9.19 -10.81 -20.27
C ALA A 410 -8.88 -12.07 -21.08
N LEU A 411 -7.79 -12.76 -20.75
CA LEU A 411 -7.41 -14.05 -21.34
C LEU A 411 -8.22 -15.23 -20.80
N LYS A 412 -9.20 -15.00 -19.90
CA LYS A 412 -9.99 -16.03 -19.21
C LYS A 412 -9.12 -17.09 -18.50
N ARG A 413 -7.91 -16.70 -18.08
CA ARG A 413 -7.01 -17.54 -17.26
C ARG A 413 -7.35 -17.44 -15.78
N ILE A 414 -8.09 -16.40 -15.39
CA ILE A 414 -8.73 -16.25 -14.09
C ILE A 414 -10.23 -16.12 -14.34
N ILE A 415 -11.03 -16.88 -13.59
CA ILE A 415 -12.49 -16.87 -13.65
C ILE A 415 -12.98 -15.97 -12.52
N PRO A 416 -13.56 -14.79 -12.83
CA PRO A 416 -14.07 -13.88 -11.81
C PRO A 416 -15.42 -14.36 -11.26
N HIS A 417 -15.64 -14.17 -9.97
CA HIS A 417 -16.88 -14.48 -9.26
C HIS A 417 -17.28 -13.33 -8.36
N SER A 418 -18.58 -13.22 -8.08
CA SER A 418 -19.08 -12.31 -7.04
C SER A 418 -18.67 -12.79 -5.64
N GLY A 419 -19.18 -12.14 -4.59
CA GLY A 419 -18.80 -12.46 -3.21
C GLY A 419 -19.08 -13.91 -2.84
N LEU A 420 -18.15 -14.58 -2.17
CA LEU A 420 -18.40 -15.89 -1.57
C LEU A 420 -19.55 -15.79 -0.55
N LYS A 421 -20.60 -16.61 -0.77
CA LYS A 421 -21.83 -16.64 0.02
C LYS A 421 -21.87 -17.84 0.95
N ALA A 422 -21.67 -19.05 0.43
CA ALA A 422 -21.77 -20.30 1.18
C ALA A 422 -20.95 -21.43 0.55
N PHE A 423 -20.70 -22.48 1.32
CA PHE A 423 -20.17 -23.75 0.84
C PHE A 423 -21.35 -24.71 0.67
N THR A 424 -21.46 -25.35 -0.49
CA THR A 424 -22.63 -26.18 -0.86
C THR A 424 -22.31 -27.66 -0.99
N GLY A 425 -21.04 -28.04 -0.93
CA GLY A 425 -20.59 -29.43 -0.95
C GLY A 425 -19.10 -29.56 -0.60
N GLU A 426 -18.56 -30.76 -0.75
CA GLU A 426 -17.17 -31.10 -0.39
C GLU A 426 -16.12 -30.20 -1.05
N ASN A 427 -16.35 -29.85 -2.31
CA ASN A 427 -15.47 -29.02 -3.11
C ASN A 427 -16.23 -27.88 -3.80
N ARG A 428 -17.46 -27.55 -3.39
CA ARG A 428 -18.32 -26.62 -4.13
C ARG A 428 -18.77 -25.43 -3.31
N VAL A 429 -18.74 -24.24 -3.93
CA VAL A 429 -19.16 -22.98 -3.32
C VAL A 429 -20.28 -22.31 -4.11
N GLU A 430 -21.06 -21.48 -3.41
CA GLU A 430 -22.07 -20.57 -3.98
C GLU A 430 -21.64 -19.11 -3.78
N PHE A 431 -21.89 -18.29 -4.80
CA PHE A 431 -21.60 -16.87 -4.79
C PHE A 431 -22.88 -16.02 -4.61
N THR A 432 -22.69 -14.74 -4.31
CA THR A 432 -23.80 -13.81 -4.01
C THR A 432 -24.77 -13.56 -5.16
N ASP A 433 -24.35 -13.83 -6.40
CA ASP A 433 -25.19 -13.76 -7.60
C ASP A 433 -25.96 -15.06 -7.91
N GLY A 434 -25.86 -16.07 -7.02
CA GLY A 434 -26.50 -17.38 -7.18
C GLY A 434 -25.72 -18.36 -8.07
N THR A 435 -24.58 -17.95 -8.64
CA THR A 435 -23.71 -18.88 -9.37
C THR A 435 -22.93 -19.77 -8.41
N SER A 436 -22.31 -20.83 -8.93
CA SER A 436 -21.54 -21.80 -8.14
C SER A 436 -20.35 -22.33 -8.92
N ALA A 437 -19.30 -22.74 -8.20
CA ALA A 437 -18.09 -23.33 -8.77
C ALA A 437 -17.56 -24.45 -7.87
N GLU A 438 -16.86 -25.41 -8.47
CA GLU A 438 -16.11 -26.47 -7.78
C GLU A 438 -14.65 -26.11 -7.45
#